data_AF-A0A533VJJ1-F1
#
_entry.id   AF-A0A533VJJ1-F1
#
_cell.length_a   1.000
_cell.length_b   1.000
_cell.length_c   1.000
_cell.angle_alpha   90.00
_cell.angle_beta   90.00
_cell.angle_gamma   90.00
#
_symmetry.space_group_name_H-M   'P 1'
#
loop_
_entity.id
_entity.type
_entity.pdbx_description
1 polymer ?
#
loop_
_entity_poly.entity_id
_entity_poly.type
_entity_poly.pdbx_seq_one_letter_code
_entity_poly.pdbx_strand_id
1 'polypeptide(L)'
;MTNNQAEKILVALAIEGTLIEMAEPVHEKVINMLYERYHCLPIDCYDHPEYLNKVLKALFGMSYRVIVKKIERELGEFASEKSINNFLTVIKK
;
A
#
# COMPACT_ATOMS: atom_id res chain seq x y z
N MET A 1 16.64 17.00 3.31
CA MET A 1 15.92 16.15 2.34
C MET A 1 16.42 14.73 2.56
N THR A 2 15.78 13.95 3.43
CA THR A 2 16.11 12.52 3.54
C THR A 2 15.47 11.85 2.34
N ASN A 3 16.33 11.35 1.45
CA ASN A 3 15.92 10.66 0.24
C ASN A 3 15.43 9.25 0.64
N ASN A 4 14.16 9.12 1.03
CA ASN A 4 13.57 7.87 1.51
C ASN A 4 13.27 6.87 0.36
N GLN A 5 14.03 6.92 -0.74
CA GLN A 5 13.82 6.06 -1.92
C GLN A 5 13.76 4.58 -1.55
N ALA A 6 14.63 4.13 -0.64
CA ALA A 6 14.63 2.74 -0.18
C ALA A 6 13.29 2.35 0.48
N GLU A 7 12.74 3.21 1.33
CA GLU A 7 11.45 2.95 1.99
C GLU A 7 10.29 3.01 1.00
N LYS A 8 10.33 3.93 0.04
CA LYS A 8 9.33 4.01 -1.05
C LYS A 8 9.30 2.73 -1.87
N ILE A 9 10.47 2.26 -2.29
CA ILE A 9 10.63 1.00 -3.03
C ILE A 9 10.16 -0.18 -2.18
N LEU A 10 10.55 -0.24 -0.91
CA LEU A 10 10.16 -1.31 0.01
C LEU A 10 8.62 -1.35 0.19
N VAL A 11 7.99 -0.21 0.43
CA VAL A 11 6.53 -0.11 0.54
C VAL A 11 5.84 -0.48 -0.78
N ALA A 12 6.36 -0.02 -1.92
CA ALA A 12 5.83 -0.40 -3.22
C ALA A 12 5.88 -1.92 -3.41
N LEU A 13 7.02 -2.55 -3.14
CA LEU A 13 7.19 -4.00 -3.26
C LEU A 13 6.25 -4.76 -2.32
N ALA A 14 6.07 -4.29 -1.10
CA ALA A 14 5.13 -4.91 -0.15
C ALA A 14 3.67 -4.82 -0.62
N ILE A 15 3.27 -3.68 -1.22
CA ILE A 15 1.95 -3.51 -1.84
C ILE A 15 1.79 -4.46 -3.03
N GLU A 16 2.70 -4.40 -3.99
CA GLU A 16 2.66 -5.20 -5.21
C GLU A 16 2.65 -6.69 -4.90
N GLY A 17 3.59 -7.14 -4.08
CA GLY A 17 3.72 -8.54 -3.65
C GLY A 17 2.46 -9.05 -2.96
N THR A 18 1.89 -8.27 -2.02
CA THR A 18 0.65 -8.64 -1.34
C THR A 18 -0.50 -8.83 -2.33
N LEU A 19 -0.67 -7.91 -3.27
CA LEU A 19 -1.80 -7.95 -4.20
C LEU A 19 -1.67 -9.11 -5.20
N ILE A 20 -0.46 -9.34 -5.71
CA ILE A 20 -0.18 -10.46 -6.63
C ILE A 20 -0.36 -11.80 -5.92
N GLU A 21 0.13 -11.94 -4.69
CA GLU A 21 -0.03 -13.17 -3.87
C GLU A 21 -1.51 -13.49 -3.61
N MET A 22 -2.37 -12.47 -3.53
CA MET A 22 -3.82 -12.68 -3.40
C MET A 22 -4.43 -13.21 -4.69
N ALA A 23 -4.19 -12.52 -5.81
CA ALA A 23 -4.41 -12.96 -7.18
C ALA A 23 -4.06 -11.81 -8.15
N GLU A 24 -3.57 -12.12 -9.35
CA GLU A 24 -3.26 -11.11 -10.38
C GLU A 24 -4.42 -10.13 -10.68
N PRO A 25 -5.71 -10.56 -10.78
CA PRO A 25 -6.81 -9.61 -10.94
C PRO A 25 -7.04 -8.65 -9.76
N VAL A 26 -6.59 -9.02 -8.54
CA VAL A 26 -6.66 -8.13 -7.36
C VAL A 26 -5.65 -7.01 -7.51
N HIS A 27 -4.44 -7.35 -7.95
CA HIS A 27 -3.39 -6.40 -8.30
C HIS A 27 -3.85 -5.43 -9.38
N GLU A 28 -4.22 -5.92 -10.56
CA GLU A 28 -4.65 -5.08 -11.68
C GLU A 28 -5.75 -4.10 -11.29
N LYS A 29 -6.76 -4.57 -10.55
CA LYS A 29 -7.90 -3.75 -10.13
C LYS A 29 -7.49 -2.59 -9.21
N VAL A 30 -6.55 -2.83 -8.29
CA VAL A 30 -6.05 -1.80 -7.38
C VAL A 30 -5.18 -0.79 -8.15
N ILE A 31 -4.27 -1.28 -9.00
CA ILE A 31 -3.37 -0.42 -9.77
C ILE A 31 -4.14 0.48 -10.73
N ASN A 32 -5.10 -0.10 -11.46
CA ASN A 32 -5.95 0.66 -12.38
C ASN A 32 -6.73 1.74 -11.63
N MET A 33 -7.33 1.41 -10.48
CA MET A 33 -8.11 2.39 -9.73
C MET A 33 -7.25 3.49 -9.07
N LEU A 34 -6.03 3.18 -8.63
CA LEU A 34 -5.07 4.19 -8.15
C LEU A 34 -4.70 5.16 -9.27
N TYR A 35 -4.41 4.63 -10.46
CA TYR A 35 -4.03 5.44 -11.61
C TYR A 35 -5.20 6.28 -12.13
N GLU A 36 -6.39 5.71 -12.28
CA GLU A 36 -7.58 6.40 -12.77
C GLU A 36 -8.03 7.54 -11.86
N ARG A 37 -7.92 7.38 -10.53
CA ARG A 37 -8.44 8.38 -9.57
C ARG A 37 -7.41 9.42 -9.17
N TYR A 38 -6.13 9.05 -9.13
CA TYR A 38 -5.09 9.86 -8.52
C TYR A 38 -3.82 10.00 -9.36
N HIS A 39 -3.75 9.35 -10.54
CA HIS A 39 -2.52 9.22 -11.33
C HIS A 39 -1.32 8.72 -10.50
N CYS A 40 -1.62 7.84 -9.55
CA CYS A 40 -0.71 7.38 -8.52
C CYS A 40 -0.27 5.94 -8.82
N LEU A 41 1.02 5.66 -8.69
CA LEU A 41 1.60 4.32 -8.70
C LEU A 41 1.81 3.82 -7.25
N PRO A 42 2.07 2.52 -7.04
CA PRO A 42 2.33 1.97 -5.70
C PRO A 42 3.47 2.66 -4.94
N ILE A 43 4.51 3.09 -5.65
CA ILE A 43 5.63 3.84 -5.05
C ILE A 43 5.21 5.21 -4.51
N ASP A 44 4.23 5.85 -5.14
CA ASP A 44 3.70 7.15 -4.72
C ASP A 44 2.80 7.02 -3.49
N CYS A 45 2.27 5.81 -3.22
CA CYS A 45 1.43 5.56 -2.04
C CYS A 45 2.22 5.71 -0.73
N TYR A 46 3.56 5.67 -0.75
CA TYR A 46 4.35 6.01 0.43
C TYR A 46 4.14 7.48 0.83
N ASP A 47 4.11 8.41 -0.13
CA ASP A 47 3.87 9.83 0.13
C ASP A 47 2.38 10.15 0.28
N HIS A 48 1.52 9.36 -0.37
CA HIS A 48 0.05 9.52 -0.37
C HIS A 48 -0.70 8.25 0.09
N PRO A 49 -0.47 7.77 1.32
CA PRO A 49 -1.07 6.53 1.82
C PRO A 49 -2.61 6.57 1.87
N GLU A 50 -3.20 7.75 2.00
CA GLU A 50 -4.65 7.94 1.97
C GLU A 50 -5.29 7.52 0.65
N TYR A 51 -4.56 7.55 -0.47
CA TYR A 51 -5.07 7.10 -1.77
C TYR A 51 -5.22 5.59 -1.77
N LEU A 52 -4.20 4.86 -1.31
CA LEU A 52 -4.28 3.41 -1.15
C LEU A 52 -5.41 3.02 -0.19
N ASN A 53 -5.56 3.69 0.95
CA ASN A 53 -6.67 3.43 1.88
C ASN A 53 -8.03 3.56 1.19
N LYS A 54 -8.26 4.66 0.47
CA LYS A 54 -9.53 4.94 -0.21
C LYS A 54 -9.81 3.91 -1.30
N VAL A 55 -8.80 3.52 -2.09
CA VAL A 55 -8.94 2.50 -3.14
C VAL A 55 -9.26 1.14 -2.54
N LEU A 56 -8.50 0.70 -1.54
CA LEU A 56 -8.72 -0.61 -0.91
C LEU A 56 -10.12 -0.69 -0.26
N LYS A 57 -10.57 0.39 0.41
CA LYS A 57 -11.93 0.46 0.96
C LYS A 57 -13.00 0.44 -0.12
N ALA A 58 -12.81 1.18 -1.20
CA ALA A 58 -13.77 1.23 -2.31
C ALA A 58 -13.93 -0.13 -2.99
N LEU A 59 -12.85 -0.89 -3.11
CA LEU A 59 -12.83 -2.19 -3.79
C LEU A 59 -13.26 -3.36 -2.91
N PHE A 60 -12.88 -3.34 -1.62
CA PHE A 60 -12.99 -4.50 -0.75
C PHE A 60 -13.87 -4.26 0.49
N GLY A 61 -14.45 -3.06 0.63
CA GLY A 61 -15.23 -2.70 1.80
C GLY A 61 -14.44 -2.93 3.09
N MET A 62 -15.03 -3.61 4.06
CA MET A 62 -14.38 -3.95 5.34
C MET A 62 -13.22 -4.95 5.21
N SER A 63 -13.20 -5.75 4.13
CA SER A 63 -12.16 -6.75 3.90
C SER A 63 -10.79 -6.15 3.55
N TYR A 64 -10.72 -4.84 3.29
CA TYR A 64 -9.45 -4.13 3.08
C TYR A 64 -8.46 -4.34 4.22
N ARG A 65 -8.94 -4.53 5.46
CA ARG A 65 -8.12 -4.77 6.64
C ARG A 65 -7.25 -6.02 6.52
N VAL A 66 -7.71 -7.04 5.78
CA VAL A 66 -6.94 -8.25 5.51
C VAL A 66 -5.73 -7.94 4.63
N ILE A 67 -5.93 -7.10 3.60
CA ILE A 67 -4.88 -6.65 2.68
C ILE A 67 -3.85 -5.81 3.43
N VAL A 68 -4.30 -4.83 4.22
CA VAL A 68 -3.42 -3.98 5.04
C VAL A 68 -2.59 -4.81 6.02
N LYS A 69 -3.19 -5.84 6.62
CA LYS A 69 -2.47 -6.77 7.51
C LYS A 69 -1.43 -7.61 6.78
N LYS A 70 -1.68 -7.98 5.51
CA LYS A 70 -0.68 -8.66 4.66
C LYS A 70 0.47 -7.73 4.29
N ILE A 71 0.18 -6.49 3.87
CA ILE A 71 1.21 -5.46 3.59
C ILE A 71 2.11 -5.25 4.83
N GLU A 72 1.51 -5.11 6.01
CA GLU A 72 2.27 -4.99 7.26
C GLU A 72 3.16 -6.20 7.55
N ARG A 73 2.71 -7.41 7.20
CA ARG A 73 3.51 -8.64 7.34
C ARG A 73 4.66 -8.69 6.34
N GLU A 74 4.41 -8.31 5.08
CA GLU A 74 5.46 -8.24 4.04
C GLU A 74 6.55 -7.23 4.40
N LEU A 75 6.20 -6.14 5.08
CA LEU A 75 7.17 -5.16 5.59
C LEU A 75 8.02 -5.69 6.76
N GLY A 76 7.63 -6.79 7.42
CA GLY A 76 8.43 -7.44 8.44
C GLY A 76 8.91 -6.50 9.56
N GLU A 77 10.21 -6.55 9.86
CA GLU A 77 10.83 -5.70 10.89
C GLU A 77 10.75 -4.20 10.56
N PHE A 78 10.73 -3.84 9.28
CA PHE A 78 10.64 -2.45 8.82
C PHE A 78 9.29 -1.80 9.17
N ALA A 79 8.25 -2.58 9.49
CA ALA A 79 6.97 -2.04 9.97
C ALA A 79 7.10 -1.26 11.30
N SER A 80 8.19 -1.49 12.05
CA SER A 80 8.50 -0.77 13.28
C SER A 80 9.25 0.56 13.04
N GLU A 81 9.81 0.76 11.85
CA GLU A 81 10.45 2.04 11.49
C GLU A 81 9.43 3.16 11.48
N LYS A 82 9.77 4.29 12.11
CA LYS A 82 8.82 5.38 12.38
C LYS A 82 8.12 5.89 11.11
N SER A 83 8.87 6.03 10.03
CA SER A 83 8.39 6.45 8.71
C SER A 83 7.36 5.47 8.13
N ILE A 84 7.70 4.18 8.09
CA ILE A 84 6.82 3.12 7.58
C ILE A 84 5.62 2.91 8.50
N ASN A 85 5.80 3.02 9.81
CA ASN A 85 4.72 2.93 10.77
C ASN A 85 3.67 4.05 10.59
N ASN A 86 4.11 5.26 10.22
CA ASN A 86 3.21 6.36 9.87
C ASN A 86 2.39 6.02 8.61
N PHE A 87 3.04 5.48 7.56
CA PHE A 87 2.36 4.97 6.37
C PHE A 87 1.30 3.92 6.75
N LEU A 88 1.69 2.91 7.52
CA LEU A 88 0.80 1.84 8.00
C LEU A 88 -0.38 2.39 8.80
N THR A 89 -0.15 3.37 9.66
CA THR A 89 -1.21 4.01 10.46
C THR A 89 -2.24 4.70 9.57
N VAL A 90 -1.84 5.35 8.48
CA VAL A 90 -2.78 5.99 7.56
C VAL A 90 -3.59 4.95 6.79
N ILE A 91 -2.96 3.89 6.27
CA ILE A 91 -3.69 2.87 5.50
C ILE A 91 -4.60 1.98 6.37
N LYS A 92 -4.39 1.94 7.69
CA LYS A 92 -5.24 1.23 8.66
C LYS A 92 -6.52 1.99 9.06
N LYS A 93 -6.57 3.31 8.87
CA LYS A 93 -7.77 4.12 9.16
C LYS A 93 -8.96 3.64 8.35
#